data_AF-A0A117LIT4-F1
#
_entry.id   AF-A0A117LIT4-F1
#
_cell.length_a   1.000
_cell.length_b   1.000
_cell.length_c   1.000
_cell.angle_alpha   90.00
_cell.angle_beta   90.00
_cell.angle_gamma   90.00
#
_symmetry.space_group_name_H-M   'P 1'
#
loop_
_entity.id
_entity.type
_entity.pdbx_description
1 polymer ?
#
loop_
_entity_poly.entity_id
_entity_poly.type
_entity_poly.pdbx_seq_one_letter_code
_entity_poly.pdbx_strand_id
1 'polypeptide(L)'
;LVSIEEHFFFTGAKLGKTEYYDMIKDVREMRKELLKRIIKEYEGEVWCISKHLLAASYRLMEVGTKQLGIGKKEEAYDLFEKAYNLYSLFWGINLNLLNVGDIKKIDDNAINKEDKEKKGFMGKMGELVKKVIDCCIE
;
A
#
# COMPACT_ATOMS: atom_id res chain seq x y z
N LEU A 1 1.72 -8.35 -8.28
CA LEU A 1 2.61 -8.07 -9.43
C LEU A 1 4.06 -7.86 -9.01
N VAL A 2 4.39 -6.86 -8.16
CA VAL A 2 5.78 -6.69 -7.66
C VAL A 2 6.31 -7.98 -7.02
N SER A 3 5.52 -8.61 -6.14
CA SER A 3 5.91 -9.89 -5.51
C SER A 3 6.04 -11.05 -6.49
N ILE A 4 5.39 -10.98 -7.66
CA ILE A 4 5.48 -12.01 -8.71
C ILE A 4 6.78 -11.80 -9.51
N GLU A 5 7.13 -10.55 -9.85
CA GLU A 5 8.45 -10.22 -10.44
C GLU A 5 9.58 -10.74 -9.53
N GLU A 6 9.47 -10.50 -8.23
CA GLU A 6 10.43 -10.98 -7.23
C GLU A 6 10.47 -12.52 -7.16
N HIS A 7 9.32 -13.20 -7.19
CA HIS A 7 9.26 -14.66 -7.14
C HIS A 7 9.87 -15.31 -8.39
N PHE A 8 9.62 -14.76 -9.58
CA PHE A 8 10.25 -15.22 -10.81
C PHE A 8 11.76 -15.00 -10.82
N PHE A 9 12.22 -13.85 -10.33
CA PHE A 9 13.65 -13.59 -10.12
C PHE A 9 14.29 -14.66 -9.23
N PHE A 10 13.71 -14.92 -8.05
CA PHE A 10 14.25 -15.93 -7.14
C PHE A 10 14.20 -17.34 -7.72
N THR A 11 13.13 -17.69 -8.44
CA THR A 11 12.97 -19.01 -9.03
C THR A 11 13.98 -19.26 -10.14
N GLY A 12 14.18 -18.29 -11.03
CA GLY A 12 15.19 -18.37 -12.08
C GLY A 12 16.60 -18.50 -11.50
N ALA A 13 16.91 -17.75 -10.44
CA ALA A 13 18.20 -17.83 -9.75
C ALA A 13 18.41 -19.18 -9.06
N LYS A 14 17.39 -19.68 -8.36
CA LYS A 14 17.44 -20.94 -7.61
C LYS A 14 17.56 -22.16 -8.53
N LEU A 15 16.89 -22.13 -9.68
CA LEU A 15 16.83 -23.26 -10.61
C LEU A 15 17.85 -23.17 -11.76
N GLY A 16 18.53 -22.03 -11.92
CA GLY A 16 19.39 -21.77 -13.08
C GLY A 16 18.63 -21.72 -14.40
N LYS A 17 17.35 -21.39 -14.36
CA LYS A 17 16.40 -21.47 -15.47
C LYS A 17 15.99 -20.08 -15.93
N THR A 18 16.47 -19.67 -17.10
CA THR A 18 16.27 -18.31 -17.62
C THR A 18 14.83 -18.06 -18.04
N GLU A 19 14.03 -19.10 -18.33
CA GLU A 19 12.62 -18.93 -18.71
C GLU A 19 11.80 -18.17 -17.66
N TYR A 20 12.16 -18.27 -16.37
CA TYR A 20 11.50 -17.51 -15.32
C TYR A 20 11.82 -16.01 -15.38
N TYR A 21 13.02 -15.63 -15.83
CA TYR A 21 13.35 -14.21 -16.02
C TYR A 21 12.57 -13.59 -17.16
N ASP A 22 12.30 -14.35 -18.22
CA ASP A 22 11.51 -13.86 -19.35
C ASP A 22 10.07 -13.52 -18.92
N MET A 23 9.50 -14.28 -17.98
CA MET A 23 8.18 -14.01 -17.41
C MET A 23 8.10 -12.69 -16.62
N ILE A 24 9.24 -12.16 -16.13
CA ILE A 24 9.28 -10.87 -15.41
C ILE A 24 8.80 -9.74 -16.32
N LYS A 25 9.10 -9.81 -17.62
CA LYS A 25 8.74 -8.77 -18.59
C LYS A 25 7.23 -8.55 -18.64
N ASP A 26 6.45 -9.62 -18.79
CA ASP A 26 4.99 -9.52 -18.95
C ASP A 26 4.33 -9.02 -17.66
N VAL A 27 4.78 -9.52 -16.50
CA VAL A 27 4.30 -9.05 -15.19
C VAL A 27 4.63 -7.58 -14.99
N ARG A 28 5.83 -7.17 -15.38
CA ARG A 28 6.28 -5.77 -15.27
C ARG A 28 5.44 -4.84 -16.14
N GLU A 29 5.15 -5.24 -17.38
CA GLU A 29 4.31 -4.43 -18.27
C GLU A 29 2.88 -4.32 -17.75
N MET A 30 2.29 -5.43 -17.29
CA MET A 30 0.98 -5.40 -16.62
C MET A 30 0.98 -4.48 -15.40
N ARG A 31 2.04 -4.52 -14.58
CA ARG A 31 2.15 -3.61 -13.42
C ARG A 31 2.23 -2.16 -13.86
N LYS A 32 3.03 -1.83 -14.87
CA LYS A 32 3.16 -0.46 -15.37
C LYS A 32 1.83 0.05 -15.90
N GLU A 33 1.10 -0.77 -16.66
CA GLU A 33 -0.21 -0.41 -17.19
C GLU A 33 -1.20 -0.09 -16.06
N LEU A 34 -1.34 -0.99 -15.09
CA LEU A 34 -2.27 -0.79 -13.97
C LEU A 34 -1.85 0.38 -13.08
N LEU A 35 -0.55 0.56 -12.83
CA LEU A 35 -0.06 1.65 -11.98
C LEU A 35 -0.32 3.02 -12.62
N LYS A 36 -0.23 3.17 -13.95
CA LYS A 36 -0.59 4.40 -14.65
C LYS A 36 -2.06 4.80 -14.47
N ARG A 37 -2.96 3.86 -14.20
CA ARG A 37 -4.37 4.15 -13.95
C ARG A 37 -4.58 4.85 -12.60
N ILE A 38 -3.67 4.60 -11.66
CA ILE A 38 -3.69 5.17 -10.32
C ILE A 38 -2.87 6.46 -10.28
N ILE A 39 -1.67 6.43 -10.86
CA ILE A 39 -0.72 7.56 -10.88
C ILE A 39 -0.94 8.38 -12.15
N LYS A 40 -1.88 9.33 -12.09
CA LYS A 40 -2.28 10.15 -13.25
C LYS A 40 -1.30 11.28 -13.58
N GLU A 41 -0.73 11.90 -12.56
CA GLU A 41 0.28 12.96 -12.67
C GLU A 41 1.42 12.62 -11.71
N TYR A 42 2.67 12.75 -12.16
CA TYR A 42 3.82 12.50 -11.30
C TYR A 42 4.89 13.57 -11.54
N GLU A 43 5.12 14.40 -10.52
CA GLU A 43 6.38 15.10 -10.36
C GLU A 43 7.37 14.19 -9.61
N GLY A 44 8.61 14.12 -10.09
CA GLY A 44 9.70 13.44 -9.39
C GLY A 44 9.46 11.93 -9.13
N GLU A 45 9.60 11.52 -7.87
CA GLU A 45 9.70 10.11 -7.47
C GLU A 45 8.36 9.45 -7.10
N VAL A 46 7.20 10.10 -7.29
CA VAL A 46 5.87 9.59 -6.90
C VAL A 46 5.60 8.18 -7.43
N TRP A 47 5.99 7.91 -8.67
CA TRP A 47 5.90 6.58 -9.28
C TRP A 47 6.67 5.52 -8.48
N CYS A 48 7.91 5.84 -8.10
CA CYS A 48 8.79 4.94 -7.36
C CYS A 48 8.35 4.78 -5.91
N ILE A 49 7.95 5.87 -5.23
CA ILE A 49 7.45 5.82 -3.86
C ILE A 49 6.18 4.96 -3.79
N SER A 50 5.25 5.16 -4.72
CA SER A 50 3.98 4.42 -4.75
C SER A 50 4.18 2.91 -4.91
N LYS A 51 5.05 2.47 -5.83
CA LYS A 51 5.36 1.03 -5.97
C LYS A 51 6.02 0.47 -4.70
N HIS A 52 6.88 1.25 -4.03
CA HIS A 52 7.61 0.79 -2.84
C HIS A 52 6.71 0.69 -1.62
N LEU A 53 5.81 1.65 -1.43
CA LEU A 53 4.81 1.63 -0.35
C LEU A 53 3.87 0.43 -0.48
N LEU A 54 3.33 0.18 -1.68
CA LEU A 54 2.51 -1.01 -1.92
C LEU A 54 3.31 -2.29 -1.63
N ALA A 55 4.51 -2.43 -2.20
CA ALA A 55 5.32 -3.61 -2.01
C ALA A 55 5.63 -3.89 -0.53
N ALA A 56 6.05 -2.85 0.21
CA ALA A 56 6.35 -2.96 1.63
C ALA A 56 5.10 -3.30 2.47
N SER A 57 3.95 -2.68 2.17
CA SER A 57 2.67 -2.99 2.80
C SER A 57 2.32 -4.49 2.66
N TYR A 58 2.35 -5.01 1.42
CA TYR A 58 2.07 -6.43 1.18
C TYR A 58 3.06 -7.37 1.86
N ARG A 59 4.35 -7.01 1.93
CA ARG A 59 5.37 -7.83 2.61
C ARG A 59 5.16 -7.88 4.12
N LEU A 60 4.82 -6.76 4.76
CA LEU A 60 4.47 -6.74 6.18
C LEU A 60 3.21 -7.55 6.45
N MET A 61 2.20 -7.44 5.60
CA MET A 61 0.99 -8.26 5.68
C MET A 61 1.31 -9.76 5.60
N GLU A 62 2.15 -10.18 4.65
CA GLU A 62 2.56 -11.58 4.51
C GLU A 62 3.26 -12.11 5.77
N VAL A 63 4.21 -11.34 6.33
CA VAL A 63 4.90 -11.73 7.57
C VAL A 63 3.93 -11.75 8.75
N GLY A 64 3.02 -10.78 8.84
CA GLY A 64 1.96 -10.75 9.85
C GLY A 64 1.07 -12.00 9.79
N THR A 65 0.67 -12.43 8.59
CA THR A 65 -0.11 -13.67 8.40
C THR A 65 0.67 -14.90 8.86
N LYS A 66 1.98 -14.96 8.62
CA LYS A 66 2.83 -16.05 9.12
C LYS A 66 2.89 -16.05 10.66
N GLN A 67 3.07 -14.90 11.30
CA GLN A 67 3.06 -14.79 12.76
C GLN A 67 1.70 -15.20 13.34
N LEU A 68 0.61 -14.78 12.70
CA LEU A 68 -0.75 -15.16 13.11
C LEU A 68 -0.95 -16.68 13.04
N GLY A 69 -0.46 -17.32 11.97
CA GLY A 69 -0.55 -18.77 11.78
C GLY A 69 0.17 -19.59 12.86
N ILE A 70 1.20 -19.03 13.51
CA ILE A 70 1.91 -19.67 14.63
C ILE A 70 1.45 -19.17 16.00
N GLY A 71 0.30 -18.49 16.08
CA GLY A 71 -0.33 -18.07 17.33
C GLY A 71 0.23 -16.79 17.95
N LYS A 72 1.20 -16.13 17.30
CA LYS A 72 1.81 -14.86 17.76
C LYS A 72 0.94 -13.67 17.37
N LYS A 73 -0.21 -13.55 18.02
CA LYS A 73 -1.24 -12.56 17.67
C LYS A 73 -0.78 -11.12 17.83
N GLU A 74 -0.10 -10.78 18.91
CA GLU A 74 0.36 -9.40 19.15
C GLU A 74 1.36 -8.95 18.08
N GLU A 75 2.37 -9.78 17.77
CA GLU A 75 3.33 -9.51 16.69
C GLU A 75 2.64 -9.39 15.33
N ALA A 76 1.65 -10.25 15.05
CA ALA A 76 0.89 -10.19 13.80
C ALA A 76 0.11 -8.87 13.67
N TYR A 77 -0.56 -8.43 14.74
CA TYR A 77 -1.37 -7.22 14.73
C TYR A 77 -0.52 -5.96 14.57
N ASP A 78 0.63 -5.89 15.21
CA ASP A 78 1.60 -4.81 15.02
C ASP A 78 2.09 -4.74 13.56
N LEU A 79 2.36 -5.90 12.93
CA LEU A 79 2.74 -5.95 11.51
C LEU A 79 1.59 -5.53 10.58
N PHE A 80 0.36 -5.92 10.89
CA PHE A 80 -0.82 -5.50 10.12
C PHE A 80 -1.08 -4.01 10.23
N GLU A 81 -0.89 -3.41 11.41
CA GLU A 81 -1.02 -1.96 11.60
C GLU A 81 0.00 -1.21 10.75
N LYS A 82 1.27 -1.63 10.78
CA LYS A 82 2.33 -1.05 9.94
C LYS A 82 2.03 -1.24 8.45
N ALA A 83 1.53 -2.40 8.04
CA ALA A 83 1.11 -2.65 6.66
C ALA A 83 0.00 -1.68 6.22
N TYR A 84 -1.00 -1.47 7.08
CA TYR A 84 -2.11 -0.54 6.84
C TYR A 84 -1.64 0.92 6.77
N ASN A 85 -0.68 1.32 7.61
CA ASN A 85 -0.11 2.67 7.57
C ASN A 85 0.63 2.94 6.25
N LEU A 86 1.39 1.98 5.72
CA LEU A 86 2.04 2.10 4.40
C LEU A 86 1.04 2.15 3.24
N TYR A 87 -0.01 1.32 3.31
CA TYR A 87 -1.11 1.36 2.35
C TYR A 87 -1.83 2.73 2.38
N SER A 88 -2.03 3.28 3.57
CA SER A 88 -2.65 4.59 3.75
C SER A 88 -1.80 5.71 3.15
N LEU A 89 -0.49 5.67 3.35
CA LEU A 89 0.46 6.60 2.73
C LEU A 89 0.43 6.53 1.20
N PHE A 90 0.34 5.31 0.64
CA PHE A 90 0.21 5.13 -0.80
C PHE A 90 -1.00 5.88 -1.37
N TRP A 91 -2.16 5.78 -0.73
CA TRP A 91 -3.35 6.49 -1.18
C TRP A 91 -3.29 7.98 -0.91
N GLY A 92 -2.67 8.42 0.18
CA GLY A 92 -2.42 9.85 0.44
C GLY A 92 -1.66 10.53 -0.67
N ILE A 93 -0.61 9.88 -1.17
CA ILE A 93 0.17 10.37 -2.29
C ILE A 93 -0.66 10.38 -3.58
N ASN A 94 -1.30 9.25 -3.90
CA ASN A 94 -1.94 9.07 -5.22
C ASN A 94 -3.28 9.79 -5.39
N LEU A 95 -3.95 10.13 -4.29
CA LEU A 95 -5.15 10.97 -4.29
C LEU A 95 -4.80 12.46 -4.20
N ASN A 96 -3.51 12.81 -4.29
CA ASN A 96 -2.97 14.16 -4.13
C ASN A 96 -3.34 14.84 -2.80
N LEU A 97 -3.60 14.03 -1.76
CA LEU A 97 -4.02 14.51 -0.45
C LEU A 97 -2.86 15.10 0.34
N LEU A 98 -1.62 14.94 -0.13
CA LEU A 98 -0.46 15.60 0.46
C LEU A 98 -0.39 17.11 0.17
N ASN A 99 -1.26 17.64 -0.70
CA ASN A 99 -1.60 19.06 -0.64
C ASN A 99 -2.39 19.32 0.65
N VAL A 100 -1.66 19.65 1.72
CA VAL A 100 -2.15 19.95 3.07
C VAL A 100 -3.29 20.99 3.07
N GLY A 101 -3.43 21.78 2.00
CA GLY A 101 -4.56 22.69 1.77
C GLY A 101 -5.92 22.02 1.59
N ASP A 102 -5.98 20.80 1.05
CA ASP A 102 -7.23 20.04 0.88
C ASP A 102 -7.50 19.09 2.05
N ILE A 103 -6.47 18.66 2.81
CA ILE A 103 -6.67 18.00 4.11
C ILE A 103 -7.39 18.94 5.09
N LYS A 104 -7.11 20.25 5.04
CA LYS A 104 -7.83 21.26 5.84
C LYS A 104 -9.30 21.43 5.44
N LYS A 105 -9.72 20.92 4.26
CA LYS A 105 -11.12 20.90 3.81
C LYS A 105 -11.81 19.56 4.06
N ILE A 106 -11.09 18.57 4.60
CA ILE A 106 -11.74 17.44 5.27
C ILE A 106 -12.35 18.05 6.52
N ASP A 107 -13.58 18.50 6.33
CA ASP A 107 -14.42 19.22 7.26
C ASP A 107 -14.25 18.65 8.68
N ASP A 108 -14.26 19.47 9.72
CA ASP A 108 -14.26 18.99 11.11
C ASP A 108 -15.49 18.11 11.41
N ASN A 109 -16.43 18.00 10.46
CA ASN A 109 -17.57 17.09 10.44
C ASN A 109 -17.26 15.69 9.85
N ALA A 110 -16.10 15.50 9.20
CA ALA A 110 -15.65 14.23 8.65
C ALA A 110 -14.88 13.38 9.68
N ILE A 111 -14.41 13.99 10.77
CA ILE A 111 -13.97 13.24 11.96
C ILE A 111 -15.21 13.12 12.82
N ASN A 112 -15.72 11.90 13.02
CA ASN A 112 -16.88 11.69 13.89
C ASN A 112 -16.61 12.39 15.23
N LYS A 113 -17.54 13.25 15.67
CA LYS A 113 -17.46 14.00 16.94
C LYS A 113 -17.40 13.11 18.20
N GLU A 114 -17.32 11.79 18.03
CA GLU A 114 -17.14 10.80 19.09
C GLU A 114 -15.68 10.33 19.26
N ASP A 115 -14.77 10.67 18.34
CA ASP A 115 -13.34 10.35 18.48
C ASP A 115 -12.66 11.32 19.47
N LYS A 116 -12.63 10.92 20.75
CA LYS A 116 -12.02 11.67 21.86
C LYS A 116 -10.48 11.76 21.82
N GLU A 117 -9.82 11.14 20.85
CA GLU A 117 -8.36 11.12 20.76
C GLU A 117 -7.85 11.99 19.62
N LYS A 118 -6.87 12.86 19.90
CA LYS A 118 -6.13 13.61 18.88
C LYS A 118 -5.29 12.62 18.05
N LYS A 119 -5.90 12.03 17.03
CA LYS A 119 -5.21 11.14 16.10
C LYS A 119 -4.12 11.93 15.36
N GLY A 120 -2.88 11.46 15.46
CA GLY A 120 -1.74 12.02 14.73
C GLY A 120 -1.90 11.90 13.21
N PHE A 121 -0.93 12.41 12.44
CA PHE A 121 -0.97 12.42 10.97
C PHE A 121 -1.37 11.08 10.33
N MET A 122 -0.82 9.96 10.83
CA MET A 122 -1.15 8.61 10.34
C MET A 122 -2.59 8.20 10.62
N GLY A 123 -3.16 8.58 11.78
CA GLY A 123 -4.54 8.25 12.12
C GLY A 123 -5.55 8.95 11.21
N LYS A 124 -5.31 10.22 10.88
CA LYS A 124 -6.14 10.98 9.92
C LYS A 124 -6.06 10.39 8.51
N MET A 125 -4.87 9.96 8.10
CA MET A 125 -4.67 9.26 6.82
C MET A 125 -5.44 7.93 6.77
N GLY A 126 -5.41 7.16 7.86
CA GLY A 126 -6.14 5.90 7.95
C GLY A 126 -7.66 6.06 7.86
N GLU A 127 -8.23 7.11 8.46
CA GLU A 127 -9.66 7.42 8.36
C GLU A 127 -10.07 7.85 6.96
N LEU A 128 -9.24 8.68 6.31
CA LEU A 128 -9.50 9.07 4.94
C LEU A 128 -9.48 7.86 4.00
N VAL A 129 -8.55 6.93 4.19
CA VAL A 129 -8.45 5.72 3.36
C VAL A 129 -9.71 4.88 3.51
N LYS A 130 -10.26 4.75 4.73
CA LYS A 130 -11.55 4.09 4.96
C LYS A 130 -12.69 4.74 4.18
N LYS A 131 -12.67 6.07 4.00
CA LYS A 131 -13.73 6.80 3.29
C LYS A 131 -13.57 6.78 1.77
N VAL A 132 -12.34 6.86 1.27
CA VAL A 132 -12.07 6.88 -0.18
C VAL A 132 -12.04 5.48 -0.77
N ILE A 133 -11.73 4.48 0.06
CA ILE A 133 -11.69 3.06 -0.29
C ILE A 133 -12.71 2.33 0.56
N ASP A 134 -13.91 2.89 0.60
CA ASP A 134 -15.04 2.17 1.16
C ASP A 134 -15.47 1.13 0.13
N CYS A 135 -14.84 -0.06 0.19
CA CYS A 135 -15.20 -1.21 -0.66
C CYS A 135 -16.63 -1.72 -0.40
N CYS A 136 -17.36 -1.17 0.59
CA CYS A 136 -18.76 -1.49 0.85
C CYS A 136 -19.74 -0.59 0.07
N ILE A 137 -19.26 0.41 -0.67
CA ILE A 137 -20.05 1.23 -1.58
C ILE A 137 -19.89 0.66 -3.00
N GLU A 138 -20.50 -0.49 -3.24
CA GLU A 138 -20.78 -1.02 -4.58
C GLU A 138 -22.25 -0.77 -4.95
#